data_AF-A0A2T3WAI0-F1
#
_entry.id   AF-A0A2T3WAI0-F1
#
_cell.length_a   1.000
_cell.length_b   1.000
_cell.length_c   1.000
_cell.angle_alpha   90.00
_cell.angle_beta   90.00
_cell.angle_gamma   90.00
#
_symmetry.space_group_name_H-M   'P 1'
#
loop_
_entity.id
_entity.type
_entity.pdbx_description
1 polymer ?
#
loop_
_entity_poly.entity_id
_entity_poly.type
_entity_poly.pdbx_seq_one_letter_code
_entity_poly.pdbx_strand_id
1 'polypeptide(L)'
;MDVTIALNGTLLAARQKEWAEHLAAPHENPLLPNEAGQLNGNGFTLQNELCVYSQLKPEYAEGLPYSGIIVTRRPCETVFDLTPEEASAVHALLAEVRAHLDATVKPDGYTVGWNVYPAGGQHIPHVHLHVIPRWATDAAAGAGVRYFLKAAAKADQARRR
;
A
#
# COMPACT_ATOMS: atom_id res chain seq x y z
N MET A 1 -18.20 18.10 2.56
CA MET A 1 -18.23 17.47 3.88
C MET A 1 -16.79 17.35 4.35
N ASP A 2 -16.49 17.80 5.55
CA ASP A 2 -15.16 17.62 6.13
C ASP A 2 -14.99 16.17 6.57
N VAL A 3 -13.89 15.54 6.15
CA VAL A 3 -13.52 14.20 6.62
C VAL A 3 -12.69 14.36 7.89
N THR A 4 -13.18 13.85 9.02
CA THR A 4 -12.45 13.85 10.28
C THR A 4 -11.92 12.45 10.56
N ILE A 5 -10.59 12.32 10.65
CA ILE A 5 -9.91 11.07 11.02
C ILE A 5 -9.27 11.27 12.39
N ALA A 6 -9.61 10.43 13.36
CA ALA A 6 -9.03 10.46 14.69
C ALA A 6 -7.62 9.83 14.69
N LEU A 7 -6.59 10.67 14.65
CA LEU A 7 -5.18 10.26 14.72
C LEU A 7 -4.64 10.46 16.15
N ASN A 8 -5.22 9.74 17.11
CA ASN A 8 -4.86 9.78 18.55
C ASN A 8 -4.07 8.54 19.02
N GLY A 9 -3.58 7.72 18.09
CA GLY A 9 -2.79 6.52 18.38
C GLY A 9 -3.59 5.24 18.64
N THR A 10 -4.93 5.29 18.70
CA THR A 10 -5.76 4.11 18.96
C THR A 10 -5.69 3.05 17.86
N LEU A 11 -5.36 3.45 16.62
CA LEU A 11 -5.19 2.54 15.50
C LEU A 11 -4.04 1.53 15.72
N LEU A 12 -3.02 1.87 16.52
CA LEU A 12 -1.84 1.03 16.69
C LEU A 12 -2.20 -0.34 17.29
N ALA A 13 -3.04 -0.37 18.32
CA ALA A 13 -3.44 -1.62 18.97
C ALA A 13 -4.18 -2.56 17.99
N ALA A 14 -5.00 -2.00 17.10
CA ALA A 14 -5.68 -2.76 16.05
C ALA A 14 -4.67 -3.33 15.04
N ARG A 15 -3.76 -2.51 14.52
CA ARG A 15 -2.72 -2.96 13.57
C ARG A 15 -1.82 -4.04 14.18
N GLN A 16 -1.46 -3.92 15.45
CA GLN A 16 -0.65 -4.92 16.17
C GLN A 16 -1.38 -6.25 16.35
N LYS A 17 -2.70 -6.20 16.63
CA LYS A 17 -3.53 -7.39 16.72
C LYS A 17 -3.63 -8.10 15.36
N GLU A 18 -3.98 -7.38 14.30
CA GLU A 18 -4.08 -7.92 12.93
C GLU A 18 -2.74 -8.52 12.49
N TRP A 19 -1.63 -7.84 12.77
CA TRP A 19 -0.29 -8.34 12.50
C TRP A 19 -0.01 -9.68 13.17
N ALA A 20 -0.31 -9.80 14.47
CA ALA A 20 -0.11 -11.02 15.22
C ALA A 20 -1.01 -12.17 14.70
N GLU A 21 -2.25 -11.87 14.32
CA GLU A 21 -3.18 -12.84 13.73
C GLU A 21 -2.65 -13.37 12.39
N HIS A 22 -2.16 -12.50 11.51
CA HIS A 22 -1.58 -12.94 10.23
C HIS A 22 -0.26 -13.70 10.38
N LEU A 23 0.58 -13.36 11.37
CA LEU A 23 1.77 -14.15 11.69
C LEU A 23 1.42 -15.54 12.20
N ALA A 24 0.31 -15.69 12.93
CA ALA A 24 -0.15 -16.98 13.45
C ALA A 24 -0.74 -17.88 12.34
N ALA A 25 -1.24 -17.30 11.24
CA ALA A 25 -1.84 -18.01 10.11
C ALA A 25 -1.19 -17.62 8.76
N PRO A 26 0.10 -17.92 8.53
CA PRO A 26 0.81 -17.49 7.32
C PRO A 26 0.27 -18.13 6.03
N HIS A 27 -0.42 -19.26 6.13
CA HIS A 27 -1.08 -19.93 5.01
C HIS A 27 -2.35 -19.23 4.54
N GLU A 28 -2.91 -18.33 5.37
CA GLU A 28 -4.09 -17.51 5.03
C GLU A 28 -3.68 -16.10 4.56
N ASN A 29 -2.38 -15.87 4.30
CA ASN A 29 -1.88 -14.56 3.92
C ASN A 29 -2.51 -14.07 2.61
N PRO A 30 -3.33 -13.00 2.63
CA PRO A 30 -4.08 -12.57 1.45
C PRO A 30 -3.21 -11.86 0.41
N LEU A 31 -1.96 -11.53 0.77
CA LEU A 31 -0.99 -10.88 -0.09
C LEU A 31 0.00 -11.85 -0.74
N LEU A 32 -0.09 -13.15 -0.44
CA LEU A 32 0.74 -14.14 -1.09
C LEU A 32 0.13 -14.50 -2.46
N PRO A 33 0.80 -14.21 -3.59
CA PRO A 33 0.26 -14.54 -4.90
C PRO A 33 0.28 -16.06 -5.15
N ASN A 34 -0.76 -16.56 -5.81
CA ASN A 34 -0.76 -17.93 -6.33
C ASN A 34 0.20 -18.10 -7.52
N GLU A 35 0.30 -19.31 -8.07
CA GLU A 35 1.16 -19.58 -9.24
C GLU A 35 0.83 -18.66 -10.43
N ALA A 36 -0.45 -18.40 -10.66
CA ALA A 36 -0.93 -17.50 -11.71
C ALA A 36 -0.68 -16.00 -11.44
N GLY A 37 -0.16 -15.64 -10.25
CA GLY A 37 0.09 -14.25 -9.86
C GLY A 37 -1.16 -13.49 -9.45
N GLN A 38 -2.17 -14.17 -8.95
CA GLN A 38 -3.39 -13.54 -8.43
C GLN A 38 -3.29 -13.39 -6.91
N LEU A 39 -3.64 -12.21 -6.41
CA LEU A 39 -3.94 -11.97 -5.00
C LEU A 39 -5.44 -12.17 -4.79
N ASN A 40 -5.86 -12.77 -3.67
CA ASN A 40 -7.25 -13.16 -3.35
C ASN A 40 -8.33 -12.40 -4.16
N GLY A 41 -8.84 -13.03 -5.23
CA GLY A 41 -9.86 -12.47 -6.13
C GLY A 41 -9.44 -12.34 -7.59
N ASN A 42 -10.32 -11.74 -8.42
CA ASN A 42 -10.10 -11.51 -9.85
C ASN A 42 -9.84 -10.01 -10.11
N GLY A 43 -8.59 -9.59 -10.21
CA GLY A 43 -8.20 -8.21 -10.53
C GLY A 43 -7.28 -8.13 -11.75
N PHE A 44 -7.02 -6.92 -12.24
CA PHE A 44 -5.95 -6.71 -13.22
C PHE A 44 -4.59 -6.91 -12.54
N THR A 45 -3.71 -7.67 -13.19
CA THR A 45 -2.36 -7.94 -12.67
C THR A 45 -1.29 -7.70 -13.74
N LEU A 46 -0.13 -7.27 -13.28
CA LEU A 46 1.13 -7.31 -14.03
C LEU A 46 2.13 -8.09 -13.17
N GLN A 47 3.07 -8.80 -13.76
CA GLN A 47 3.99 -9.61 -12.99
C GLN A 47 5.30 -9.86 -13.73
N ASN A 48 6.33 -10.11 -12.95
CA ASN A 48 7.58 -10.70 -13.41
C ASN A 48 7.87 -11.97 -12.59
N GLU A 49 9.10 -12.48 -12.70
CA GLU A 49 9.52 -13.71 -12.00
C GLU A 49 9.47 -13.62 -10.48
N LEU A 50 9.63 -12.42 -9.90
CA LEU A 50 9.82 -12.23 -8.45
C LEU A 50 8.67 -11.50 -7.78
N CYS A 51 7.90 -10.69 -8.50
CA CYS A 51 6.84 -9.88 -7.92
C CYS A 51 5.61 -9.75 -8.83
N VAL A 52 4.51 -9.38 -8.18
CA VAL A 52 3.18 -9.25 -8.78
C VAL A 52 2.61 -7.89 -8.37
N TYR A 53 2.16 -7.14 -9.36
CA TYR A 53 1.25 -6.02 -9.18
C TYR A 53 -0.19 -6.53 -9.25
N SER A 54 -1.00 -6.15 -8.26
CA SER A 54 -2.44 -6.37 -8.28
C SER A 54 -3.16 -5.05 -8.06
N GLN A 55 -4.05 -4.71 -9.00
CA GLN A 55 -4.91 -3.55 -8.88
C GLN A 55 -6.14 -3.87 -8.04
N LEU A 56 -6.45 -3.01 -7.07
CA LEU A 56 -7.65 -3.13 -6.27
C LEU A 56 -8.87 -3.00 -7.17
N LYS A 57 -9.84 -3.89 -6.97
CA LYS A 57 -11.14 -3.74 -7.61
C LYS A 57 -11.82 -2.47 -7.10
N PRO A 58 -12.68 -1.81 -7.90
CA PRO A 58 -13.35 -0.56 -7.51
C PRO A 58 -14.09 -0.65 -6.17
N GLU A 59 -14.72 -1.79 -5.85
CA GLU A 59 -15.45 -2.00 -4.60
C GLU A 59 -14.55 -2.03 -3.35
N TYR A 60 -13.26 -2.33 -3.51
CA TYR A 60 -12.27 -2.39 -2.43
C TYR A 60 -11.28 -1.22 -2.47
N ALA A 61 -11.43 -0.33 -3.45
CA ALA A 61 -10.53 0.79 -3.65
C ALA A 61 -10.73 1.91 -2.61
N GLU A 62 -11.78 1.86 -1.78
CA GLU A 62 -12.06 2.83 -0.70
C GLU A 62 -11.94 4.31 -1.12
N GLY A 63 -12.34 4.62 -2.37
CA GLY A 63 -12.25 5.98 -2.93
C GLY A 63 -10.88 6.35 -3.53
N LEU A 64 -9.97 5.39 -3.64
CA LEU A 64 -8.69 5.46 -4.36
C LEU A 64 -8.75 4.58 -5.63
N PRO A 65 -9.55 4.96 -6.63
CA PRO A 65 -9.75 4.14 -7.81
C PRO A 65 -8.42 3.87 -8.52
N TYR A 66 -8.31 2.69 -9.12
CA TYR A 66 -7.13 2.25 -9.87
C TYR A 66 -5.86 2.05 -9.05
N SER A 67 -5.90 2.26 -7.73
CA SER A 67 -4.79 1.96 -6.85
C SER A 67 -4.51 0.46 -6.80
N GLY A 68 -3.27 0.10 -6.53
CA GLY A 68 -2.83 -1.27 -6.43
C GLY A 68 -1.60 -1.40 -5.57
N ILE A 69 -1.13 -2.63 -5.46
CA ILE A 69 0.06 -2.98 -4.69
C ILE A 69 0.98 -3.87 -5.50
N ILE A 70 2.29 -3.70 -5.32
CA ILE A 70 3.31 -4.66 -5.78
C ILE A 70 3.78 -5.49 -4.58
N VAL A 71 3.65 -6.81 -4.68
CA VAL A 71 4.04 -7.78 -3.65
C VAL A 71 5.05 -8.77 -4.20
N THR A 72 5.88 -9.35 -3.33
CA THR A 72 6.83 -10.40 -3.72
C THR A 72 6.14 -11.76 -3.79
N ARG A 73 6.67 -12.66 -4.62
CA ARG A 73 6.24 -14.07 -4.62
C ARG A 73 6.79 -14.80 -3.41
N ARG A 74 8.04 -14.53 -3.05
CA ARG A 74 8.65 -15.02 -1.81
C ARG A 74 7.99 -14.32 -0.61
N PRO A 75 7.58 -15.04 0.44
CA PRO A 75 7.18 -14.40 1.69
C PRO A 75 8.34 -13.62 2.30
N CYS A 76 8.18 -12.31 2.41
CA CYS A 76 9.04 -11.44 3.20
C CYS A 76 8.20 -10.34 3.83
N GLU A 77 8.47 -10.01 5.09
CA GLU A 77 7.58 -9.19 5.90
C GLU A 77 7.61 -7.73 5.46
N THR A 78 8.80 -7.19 5.19
CA THR A 78 8.99 -5.76 4.98
C THR A 78 9.92 -5.47 3.80
N VAL A 79 9.95 -4.21 3.38
CA VAL A 79 10.88 -3.72 2.36
C VAL A 79 12.35 -3.91 2.75
N PHE A 80 12.66 -4.04 4.04
CA PHE A 80 14.01 -4.26 4.54
C PHE A 80 14.47 -5.72 4.39
N ASP A 81 13.56 -6.64 4.06
CA ASP A 81 13.82 -8.06 3.89
C ASP A 81 13.98 -8.48 2.41
N LEU A 82 13.87 -7.51 1.50
CA LEU A 82 14.06 -7.72 0.06
C LEU A 82 15.52 -8.05 -0.25
N THR A 83 15.74 -9.02 -1.13
CA THR A 83 17.05 -9.17 -1.76
C THR A 83 17.29 -8.04 -2.78
N PRO A 84 18.54 -7.77 -3.17
CA PRO A 84 18.83 -6.80 -4.24
C PRO A 84 18.08 -7.09 -5.55
N GLU A 85 17.93 -8.36 -5.89
CA GLU A 85 17.21 -8.82 -7.09
C GLU A 85 15.72 -8.52 -7.00
N GLU A 86 15.10 -8.77 -5.84
CA GLU A 86 13.69 -8.46 -5.61
C GLU A 86 13.44 -6.96 -5.60
N ALA A 87 14.33 -6.17 -4.97
CA ALA A 87 14.22 -4.71 -4.98
C ALA A 87 14.28 -4.17 -6.42
N SER A 88 15.18 -4.71 -7.25
CA SER A 88 15.28 -4.38 -8.67
C SER A 88 14.02 -4.79 -9.44
N ALA A 89 13.52 -6.02 -9.22
CA ALA A 89 12.32 -6.52 -9.87
C ALA A 89 11.06 -5.72 -9.51
N VAL A 90 10.90 -5.33 -8.24
CA VAL A 90 9.81 -4.43 -7.81
C VAL A 90 9.90 -3.08 -8.52
N HIS A 91 11.10 -2.51 -8.65
CA HIS A 91 11.28 -1.23 -9.32
C HIS A 91 11.03 -1.32 -10.84
N ALA A 92 11.46 -2.41 -11.48
CA ALA A 92 11.17 -2.68 -12.89
C ALA A 92 9.65 -2.80 -13.12
N LEU A 93 8.97 -3.58 -12.28
CA LEU A 93 7.51 -3.75 -12.39
C LEU A 93 6.77 -2.44 -12.11
N LEU A 94 7.25 -1.60 -11.19
CA LEU A 94 6.68 -0.26 -10.94
C LEU A 94 6.71 0.62 -12.21
N ALA A 95 7.76 0.52 -13.03
CA ALA A 95 7.82 1.26 -14.29
C ALA A 95 6.76 0.79 -15.29
N GLU A 96 6.50 -0.53 -15.37
CA GLU A 96 5.43 -1.10 -16.19
C GLU A 96 4.04 -0.69 -15.69
N VAL A 97 3.82 -0.74 -14.37
CA VAL A 97 2.58 -0.27 -13.74
C VAL A 97 2.32 1.20 -14.06
N ARG A 98 3.34 2.05 -13.97
CA ARG A 98 3.22 3.46 -14.36
C ARG A 98 2.80 3.57 -15.82
N ALA A 99 3.50 2.90 -16.74
CA ALA A 99 3.19 2.96 -18.17
C ALA A 99 1.74 2.52 -18.46
N HIS A 100 1.27 1.48 -17.80
CA HIS A 100 -0.12 1.03 -17.87
C HIS A 100 -1.10 2.10 -17.37
N LEU A 101 -0.86 2.70 -16.20
CA LEU A 101 -1.74 3.72 -15.62
C LEU A 101 -1.74 5.01 -16.46
N ASP A 102 -0.58 5.43 -16.97
CA ASP A 102 -0.44 6.56 -17.90
C ASP A 102 -1.27 6.34 -19.18
N ALA A 103 -1.29 5.12 -19.70
CA ALA A 103 -2.05 4.78 -20.92
C ALA A 103 -3.57 4.68 -20.68
N THR A 104 -3.99 4.19 -19.53
CA THR A 104 -5.39 3.83 -19.26
C THR A 104 -6.19 4.90 -18.54
N VAL A 105 -5.59 5.57 -17.54
CA VAL A 105 -6.31 6.50 -16.64
C VAL A 105 -5.66 7.88 -16.53
N LYS A 106 -4.47 8.07 -17.12
CA LYS A 106 -3.79 9.36 -17.29
C LYS A 106 -3.78 10.20 -16.00
N PRO A 107 -3.17 9.70 -14.92
CA PRO A 107 -3.09 10.46 -13.68
C PRO A 107 -2.16 11.68 -13.82
N ASP A 108 -2.45 12.73 -13.07
CA ASP A 108 -1.60 13.94 -13.02
C ASP A 108 -0.40 13.77 -12.07
N GLY A 109 -0.40 12.70 -11.26
CA GLY A 109 0.67 12.36 -10.34
C GLY A 109 0.45 11.03 -9.63
N TYR A 110 1.35 10.69 -8.72
CA TYR A 110 1.32 9.43 -7.99
C TYR A 110 1.66 9.60 -6.52
N THR A 111 1.09 8.74 -5.68
CA THR A 111 1.60 8.44 -4.34
C THR A 111 2.10 7.00 -4.35
N VAL A 112 3.40 6.81 -4.07
CA VAL A 112 4.06 5.51 -4.06
C VAL A 112 4.77 5.34 -2.73
N GLY A 113 4.59 4.21 -2.04
CA GLY A 113 5.22 4.03 -0.73
C GLY A 113 4.95 2.71 -0.04
N TRP A 114 5.76 2.46 0.99
CA TRP A 114 5.69 1.29 1.86
C TRP A 114 5.24 1.71 3.25
N ASN A 115 4.30 0.98 3.81
CA ASN A 115 4.08 0.97 5.25
C ASN A 115 4.93 -0.15 5.84
N VAL A 116 5.60 0.11 6.96
CA VAL A 116 6.52 -0.87 7.58
C VAL A 116 6.20 -1.02 9.05
N TYR A 117 5.90 -2.25 9.44
CA TYR A 117 5.42 -2.65 10.78
C TYR A 117 4.11 -1.96 11.20
N PRO A 118 3.45 -2.42 12.29
CA PRO A 118 2.19 -1.84 12.76
C PRO A 118 2.22 -0.33 13.02
N ALA A 119 3.35 0.19 13.53
CA ALA A 119 3.52 1.63 13.77
C ALA A 119 3.57 2.46 12.48
N GLY A 120 4.06 1.89 11.38
CA GLY A 120 4.02 2.48 10.05
C GLY A 120 2.70 2.26 9.31
N GLY A 121 1.74 1.55 9.91
CA GLY A 121 0.43 1.24 9.31
C GLY A 121 0.34 -0.10 8.58
N GLN A 122 1.42 -0.89 8.56
CA GLN A 122 1.40 -2.23 7.98
C GLN A 122 0.70 -3.21 8.93
N HIS A 123 -0.33 -3.90 8.47
CA HIS A 123 -1.09 -4.87 9.27
C HIS A 123 -0.97 -6.30 8.77
N ILE A 124 -0.57 -6.51 7.51
CA ILE A 124 -0.26 -7.83 6.95
C ILE A 124 1.27 -7.95 6.81
N PRO A 125 1.92 -8.96 7.42
CA PRO A 125 3.37 -9.18 7.40
C PRO A 125 3.82 -9.76 6.05
N HIS A 126 3.56 -9.01 4.99
CA HIS A 126 4.02 -9.28 3.63
C HIS A 126 4.32 -7.93 2.99
N VAL A 127 5.49 -7.79 2.36
CA VAL A 127 5.94 -6.56 1.75
C VAL A 127 5.01 -6.13 0.60
N HIS A 128 4.48 -4.91 0.64
CA HIS A 128 3.61 -4.42 -0.42
C HIS A 128 3.83 -2.93 -0.72
N LEU A 129 4.22 -2.62 -1.95
CA LEU A 129 4.41 -1.25 -2.41
C LEU A 129 3.06 -0.72 -2.88
N HIS A 130 2.52 0.28 -2.20
CA HIS A 130 1.34 0.96 -2.68
C HIS A 130 1.68 1.81 -3.91
N VAL A 131 0.84 1.69 -4.95
CA VAL A 131 0.88 2.53 -6.14
C VAL A 131 -0.50 3.16 -6.30
N ILE A 132 -0.58 4.46 -6.06
CA ILE A 132 -1.84 5.20 -6.02
C ILE A 132 -1.77 6.32 -7.07
N PRO A 133 -2.48 6.20 -8.20
CA PRO A 133 -2.62 7.30 -9.15
C PRO A 133 -3.41 8.46 -8.52
N ARG A 134 -3.08 9.70 -8.87
CA ARG A 134 -3.62 10.94 -8.28
C ARG A 134 -4.01 11.91 -9.39
N TRP A 135 -5.01 12.75 -9.13
CA TRP A 135 -5.48 13.79 -10.07
C TRP A 135 -5.45 15.18 -9.44
N ALA A 136 -5.29 16.21 -10.26
CA ALA A 136 -5.35 17.61 -9.82
C ALA A 136 -6.73 17.99 -9.25
N THR A 137 -7.78 17.23 -9.61
CA THR A 137 -9.14 17.36 -9.10
C THR A 137 -9.37 16.65 -7.77
N ASP A 138 -8.40 15.86 -7.28
CA ASP A 138 -8.52 15.23 -5.96
C ASP A 138 -8.69 16.31 -4.88
N ALA A 139 -9.60 16.08 -3.94
CA ALA A 139 -9.75 16.96 -2.77
C ALA A 139 -8.43 17.11 -1.97
N ALA A 140 -7.55 16.11 -2.05
CA ALA A 140 -6.24 16.07 -1.41
C ALA A 140 -5.08 16.29 -2.39
N ALA A 141 -5.31 16.88 -3.57
CA ALA A 141 -4.25 17.20 -4.52
C ALA A 141 -3.16 18.07 -3.85
N GLY A 142 -1.89 17.74 -4.09
CA GLY A 142 -0.74 18.40 -3.45
C GLY A 142 -0.42 17.94 -2.01
N ALA A 143 -1.30 17.16 -1.35
CA ALA A 143 -1.01 16.59 -0.04
C ALA A 143 -0.14 15.32 -0.20
N GLY A 144 1.14 15.42 0.17
CA GLY A 144 2.08 14.30 0.15
C GLY A 144 1.94 13.36 1.36
N VAL A 145 2.65 12.22 1.33
CA VAL A 145 2.59 11.15 2.35
C VAL A 145 2.85 11.59 3.79
N ARG A 146 3.55 12.72 3.99
CA ARG A 146 3.85 13.27 5.33
C ARG A 146 2.77 14.21 5.86
N TYR A 147 1.79 14.60 5.04
CA TYR A 147 0.85 15.67 5.37
C TYR A 147 0.03 15.34 6.61
N PHE A 148 -0.62 14.17 6.62
CA PHE A 148 -1.44 13.71 7.75
C PHE A 148 -0.62 13.47 9.02
N LEU A 149 0.60 12.93 8.90
CA LEU A 149 1.52 12.73 10.03
C LEU A 149 1.89 14.06 10.70
N LYS A 150 2.18 15.09 9.91
CA LYS A 150 2.47 16.44 10.42
C LYS A 150 1.24 17.06 11.09
N ALA A 151 0.05 16.88 10.52
CA ALA A 151 -1.19 17.37 11.10
C ALA A 151 -1.46 16.72 12.47
N ALA A 152 -1.34 15.39 12.56
CA ALA A 152 -1.50 14.64 13.80
C ALA A 152 -0.49 15.07 14.87
N ALA A 153 0.79 15.22 14.50
CA ALA A 153 1.85 15.65 15.41
C ALA A 153 1.59 17.06 15.98
N LYS A 154 1.15 18.01 15.15
CA LYS A 154 0.79 19.37 15.61
C LYS A 154 -0.41 19.33 16.57
N ALA A 155 -1.43 18.53 16.26
CA ALA A 155 -2.61 18.39 17.12
C ALA A 155 -2.27 17.71 18.47
N ASP A 156 -1.34 16.75 18.49
CA ASP A 156 -0.83 16.17 19.74
C ASP A 156 -0.03 17.19 20.57
N GLN A 157 0.87 17.96 19.94
CA GLN A 157 1.61 19.02 20.62
C GLN A 157 0.69 20.08 21.25
N ALA A 158 -0.39 20.46 20.57
CA ALA A 158 -1.36 21.42 21.10
C ALA A 158 -2.12 20.87 22.33
N ARG A 159 -2.41 19.57 22.38
CA ARG A 159 -3.09 18.92 23.53
C ARG A 159 -2.22 18.79 24.77
N ARG A 160 -0.90 18.77 24.61
CA ARG A 160 0.08 18.66 25.72
C ARG A 160 0.45 20.00 26.34
N ARG A 161 0.01 21.11 25.74
CA ARG A 161 0.17 22.47 26.27
C ARG A 161 -1.05 22.84 27.10
#